data_AF-A0A2H5WKF4-F1
#
_entry.id   AF-A0A2H5WKF4-F1
#
_cell.length_a   1.000
_cell.length_b   1.000
_cell.length_c   1.000
_cell.angle_alpha   90.00
_cell.angle_beta   90.00
_cell.angle_gamma   90.00
#
_symmetry.space_group_name_H-M   'P 1'
#
loop_
_entity.id
_entity.type
_entity.pdbx_description
1 polymer ?
#
loop_
_entity_poly.entity_id
_entity_poly.type
_entity_poly.pdbx_seq_one_letter_code
_entity_poly.pdbx_strand_id
1 'polypeptide(L)'
;MMSHRRTTRLIGIVIGVLVLVYLANLGFGYYQASRMDLPPLKPSAFTVLGFPAEEMEQRRWRIRITHEVPKVVEQLREVSFSRPDYYPETGEGDNPQDAKRVDPEEVARVCPVVLTEAHIEKAWVEEREAETLRARPGFSVVHLKLTPEGRARLWRYARERVARFRALGEKPRDERLLIKIGDQFWAAPIIRSEVASSWWLVSRLSALQRSDVQIQPIFDPSIAETIVKGLEEAKTRRIAHHTEETR
;
A
#
# COMPACT_ATOMS: atom_id res chain seq x y z
N MET A 1 4.84 3.45 -56.12
CA MET A 1 4.15 4.32 -55.14
C MET A 1 2.82 3.78 -54.58
N MET A 2 2.15 2.79 -55.20
CA MET A 2 0.86 2.25 -54.70
C MET A 2 0.96 1.30 -53.49
N SER A 3 2.12 0.69 -53.23
CA SER A 3 2.31 -0.25 -52.11
C SER A 3 2.20 0.43 -50.74
N HIS A 4 2.88 1.57 -50.52
CA HIS A 4 2.88 2.27 -49.24
C HIS A 4 1.49 2.66 -48.72
N ARG A 5 0.57 3.16 -49.58
CA ARG A 5 -0.77 3.57 -49.15
C ARG A 5 -1.63 2.40 -48.64
N ARG A 6 -1.43 1.18 -49.15
CA ARG A 6 -2.12 -0.02 -48.65
C ARG A 6 -1.53 -0.46 -47.30
N THR A 7 -0.20 -0.43 -47.16
CA THR A 7 0.46 -0.76 -45.91
C THR A 7 0.08 0.21 -44.79
N THR A 8 0.02 1.52 -45.05
CA THR A 8 -0.38 2.53 -44.05
C THR A 8 -1.82 2.35 -43.59
N ARG A 9 -2.75 2.01 -44.49
CA ARG A 9 -4.15 1.72 -44.11
C ARG A 9 -4.26 0.46 -43.27
N LEU A 10 -3.52 -0.60 -43.64
CA LEU A 10 -3.52 -1.86 -42.89
C LEU A 10 -2.94 -1.67 -41.49
N ILE A 11 -1.85 -0.91 -41.36
CA ILE A 11 -1.26 -0.54 -40.06
C ILE A 11 -2.27 0.27 -39.23
N GLY A 12 -2.94 1.26 -39.82
CA GLY A 12 -3.95 2.05 -39.12
C GLY A 12 -5.11 1.21 -38.60
N ILE A 13 -5.58 0.24 -39.38
CA ILE A 13 -6.64 -0.70 -38.96
C ILE A 13 -6.13 -1.59 -37.81
N VAL A 14 -4.93 -2.16 -37.94
CA VAL A 14 -4.35 -3.03 -36.90
C VAL A 14 -4.18 -2.26 -35.59
N ILE A 15 -3.63 -1.04 -35.63
CA ILE A 15 -3.49 -0.18 -34.46
C ILE A 15 -4.87 0.13 -33.87
N GLY A 16 -5.85 0.50 -34.71
CA GLY A 16 -7.21 0.80 -34.26
C GLY A 16 -7.87 -0.39 -33.55
N VAL A 17 -7.73 -1.59 -34.09
CA VAL A 17 -8.25 -2.83 -33.48
C VAL A 17 -7.53 -3.12 -32.15
N LEU A 18 -6.20 -3.00 -32.11
CA LEU A 18 -5.44 -3.21 -30.87
C LEU A 18 -5.83 -2.21 -29.77
N VAL A 19 -6.04 -0.94 -30.11
CA VAL A 19 -6.52 0.08 -29.17
C VAL A 19 -7.91 -0.25 -28.65
N LEU A 20 -8.84 -0.65 -29.53
CA LEU A 20 -10.19 -1.05 -29.13
C LEU A 20 -10.18 -2.26 -28.20
N VAL A 21 -9.41 -3.30 -28.52
CA VAL A 21 -9.27 -4.50 -27.66
C VAL A 21 -8.65 -4.10 -26.31
N TYR A 22 -7.66 -3.23 -26.31
CA TYR A 22 -7.03 -2.73 -25.09
C TYR A 22 -8.03 -1.96 -24.21
N LEU A 23 -8.79 -1.03 -24.77
CA LEU A 23 -9.83 -0.26 -24.03
C LEU A 23 -10.96 -1.16 -23.54
N ALA A 24 -11.39 -2.15 -24.33
CA ALA A 24 -12.39 -3.12 -23.93
C ALA A 24 -11.91 -3.97 -22.74
N ASN A 25 -10.66 -4.45 -22.77
CA ASN A 25 -10.06 -5.18 -21.65
C ASN A 25 -9.97 -4.34 -20.38
N LEU A 26 -9.60 -3.06 -20.51
CA LEU A 26 -9.57 -2.12 -19.38
C LEU A 26 -10.97 -1.90 -18.78
N GLY A 27 -11.96 -1.63 -19.63
CA GLY A 27 -13.35 -1.42 -19.19
C GLY A 27 -13.95 -2.66 -18.53
N PHE A 28 -13.72 -3.83 -19.12
CA PHE A 28 -14.18 -5.11 -18.58
C PHE A 28 -13.52 -5.45 -17.23
N GLY A 29 -12.20 -5.27 -17.12
CA GLY A 29 -11.50 -5.51 -15.86
C GLY A 29 -11.94 -4.55 -14.75
N TYR A 30 -12.18 -3.27 -15.06
CA TYR A 30 -12.78 -2.33 -14.12
C TYR A 30 -14.18 -2.76 -13.68
N TYR A 31 -15.02 -3.16 -14.64
CA TYR A 31 -16.37 -3.63 -14.35
C TYR A 31 -16.35 -4.83 -13.41
N GLN A 32 -15.54 -5.85 -13.69
CA GLN A 32 -15.38 -7.01 -12.82
C GLN A 32 -14.87 -6.63 -11.43
N ALA A 33 -13.80 -5.86 -11.33
CA ALA A 33 -13.21 -5.49 -10.05
C ALA A 33 -14.16 -4.63 -9.18
N SER A 34 -14.96 -3.75 -9.81
CA SER A 34 -15.93 -2.90 -9.10
C SER A 34 -17.17 -3.66 -8.61
N ARG A 35 -17.49 -4.82 -9.21
CA ARG A 35 -18.65 -5.66 -8.87
C ARG A 35 -18.25 -6.96 -8.18
N MET A 36 -16.96 -7.15 -7.90
CA MET A 36 -16.45 -8.34 -7.25
C MET A 36 -17.06 -8.46 -5.86
N ASP A 37 -17.58 -9.64 -5.54
CA ASP A 37 -17.97 -9.96 -4.18
C ASP A 37 -16.71 -10.18 -3.35
N LEU A 38 -16.55 -9.39 -2.31
CA LEU A 38 -15.32 -9.31 -1.51
C LEU A 38 -15.68 -9.62 -0.06
N PRO A 39 -15.76 -10.91 0.32
CA PRO A 39 -16.07 -11.28 1.69
C PRO A 39 -14.99 -10.78 2.65
N PRO A 40 -15.33 -10.54 3.92
CA PRO A 40 -14.38 -10.11 4.93
C PRO A 40 -13.27 -11.15 5.10
N LEU A 41 -12.04 -10.68 5.25
CA LEU A 41 -10.87 -11.53 5.39
C LEU A 41 -10.57 -11.82 6.87
N LYS A 42 -10.08 -13.02 7.12
CA LYS A 42 -9.46 -13.37 8.40
C LYS A 42 -7.95 -13.09 8.34
N PRO A 43 -7.32 -12.72 9.47
CA PRO A 43 -5.87 -12.60 9.53
C PRO A 43 -5.17 -13.92 9.17
N SER A 44 -4.01 -13.81 8.53
CA SER A 44 -3.12 -14.92 8.16
C SER A 44 -1.67 -14.61 8.58
N ALA A 45 -0.74 -15.51 8.24
CA ALA A 45 0.69 -15.37 8.52
C ALA A 45 1.30 -14.08 7.93
N PHE A 46 0.79 -13.61 6.79
CA PHE A 46 1.08 -12.29 6.25
C PHE A 46 -0.24 -11.53 6.07
N THR A 47 -0.40 -10.43 6.80
CA THR A 47 -1.66 -9.67 6.81
C THR A 47 -1.38 -8.20 6.59
N VAL A 48 -2.13 -7.58 5.68
CA VAL A 48 -2.18 -6.13 5.51
C VAL A 48 -3.48 -5.63 6.10
N LEU A 49 -3.38 -4.91 7.22
CA LEU A 49 -4.51 -4.30 7.88
C LEU A 49 -4.72 -2.87 7.36
N GLY A 50 -5.97 -2.47 7.21
CA GLY A 50 -6.35 -1.08 7.04
C GLY A 50 -6.30 -0.39 8.38
N PHE A 51 -5.69 0.79 8.45
CA PHE A 51 -5.49 1.51 9.69
C PHE A 51 -6.15 2.89 9.64
N PRO A 52 -7.43 2.97 10.08
CA PRO A 52 -8.22 4.17 9.89
C PRO A 52 -7.78 5.28 10.82
N ALA A 53 -7.50 6.45 10.24
CA ALA A 53 -7.04 7.60 11.01
C ALA A 53 -8.12 8.13 11.98
N GLU A 54 -9.40 7.98 11.62
CA GLU A 54 -10.53 8.34 12.49
C GLU A 54 -10.57 7.50 13.78
N GLU A 55 -10.43 6.18 13.65
CA GLU A 55 -10.45 5.25 14.79
C GLU A 55 -9.23 5.46 15.69
N MET A 56 -8.11 5.86 15.10
CA MET A 56 -6.87 6.24 15.78
C MET A 56 -7.02 7.49 16.64
N GLU A 57 -7.57 8.56 16.07
CA GLU A 57 -7.81 9.83 16.77
C GLU A 57 -8.80 9.63 17.92
N GLN A 58 -9.91 8.94 17.67
CA GLN A 58 -10.92 8.65 18.70
C GLN A 58 -10.36 7.82 19.85
N ARG A 59 -9.46 6.88 19.55
CA ARG A 59 -8.90 5.97 20.56
C ARG A 59 -7.57 6.45 21.15
N ARG A 60 -7.03 7.60 20.70
CA ARG A 60 -5.71 8.15 21.07
C ARG A 60 -4.57 7.14 20.90
N TRP A 61 -4.68 6.29 19.88
CA TRP A 61 -3.72 5.23 19.63
C TRP A 61 -2.45 5.80 18.98
N ARG A 62 -1.28 5.31 19.41
CA ARG A 62 0.01 5.58 18.74
C ARG A 62 0.71 4.25 18.49
N ILE A 63 0.92 3.89 17.23
CA ILE A 63 1.67 2.67 16.90
C ILE A 63 3.14 2.93 17.12
N ARG A 64 3.78 2.11 17.95
CA ARG A 64 5.23 2.00 17.96
C ARG A 64 5.61 0.85 17.04
N ILE A 65 6.13 1.17 15.86
CA ILE A 65 6.74 0.17 14.98
C ILE A 65 8.05 -0.22 15.67
N THR A 66 8.19 -1.50 16.05
CA THR A 66 9.20 -2.00 16.99
C THR A 66 10.64 -1.77 16.55
N HIS A 67 10.86 -1.44 15.28
CA HIS A 67 12.14 -1.01 14.72
C HIS A 67 12.08 0.51 14.43
N GLU A 68 12.42 1.32 15.44
CA GLU A 68 12.67 2.75 15.25
C GLU A 68 13.95 2.93 14.41
N VAL A 69 13.79 3.45 13.20
CA VAL A 69 14.91 3.96 12.40
C VAL A 69 15.62 5.06 13.22
N PRO A 70 16.93 4.98 13.51
CA PRO A 70 17.62 6.03 14.24
C PRO A 70 17.59 7.33 13.42
N LYS A 71 16.91 8.36 13.95
CA LYS A 71 17.07 9.75 13.48
C LYS A 71 18.42 10.25 13.99
N VAL A 72 19.42 10.31 13.12
CA VAL A 72 20.63 11.09 13.38
C VAL A 72 20.25 12.57 13.33
N VAL A 73 20.24 13.19 14.51
CA VAL A 73 20.16 14.64 14.67
C VAL A 73 21.58 15.17 14.49
N GLU A 74 21.86 15.86 13.38
CA GLU A 74 23.00 16.77 13.32
C GLU A 74 22.48 18.20 13.57
N GLN A 75 22.71 18.69 14.79
CA GLN A 75 22.67 20.11 15.09
C GLN A 75 23.85 20.79 14.37
N LEU A 76 23.58 21.90 13.67
CA LEU A 76 24.36 23.14 13.73
C LEU A 76 23.73 24.24 12.84
N ARG A 77 22.73 24.93 13.39
CA ARG A 77 22.56 26.38 13.25
C ARG A 77 21.53 26.84 14.28
N GLU A 78 21.92 27.82 15.10
CA GLU A 78 21.05 28.60 15.98
C GLU A 78 19.99 29.30 15.15
N VAL A 79 18.95 28.57 14.84
CA VAL A 79 17.61 29.06 14.63
C VAL A 79 16.80 28.15 15.53
N SER A 80 16.04 28.71 16.46
CA SER A 80 15.09 27.96 17.29
C SER A 80 14.04 27.32 16.37
N PHE A 81 14.39 26.20 15.75
CA PHE A 81 13.50 25.32 15.02
C PHE A 81 12.96 24.32 16.02
N SER A 82 11.77 24.61 16.53
CA SER A 82 10.91 23.59 17.12
C SER A 82 10.67 22.51 16.06
N ARG A 83 11.00 21.29 16.45
CA ARG A 83 10.85 20.02 15.75
C ARG A 83 9.41 19.86 15.22
N PRO A 84 9.17 19.52 13.94
CA PRO A 84 7.84 19.08 13.54
C PRO A 84 7.68 17.62 13.97
N ASP A 85 7.12 17.43 15.16
CA ASP A 85 6.49 16.18 15.55
C ASP A 85 5.32 15.96 14.57
N TYR A 86 5.43 14.99 13.67
CA TYR A 86 4.29 14.58 12.83
C TYR A 86 3.37 13.65 13.64
N TYR A 87 2.77 14.26 14.67
CA TYR A 87 1.46 13.95 15.24
C TYR A 87 0.60 15.19 14.93
N PRO A 88 -0.74 15.09 14.82
CA PRO A 88 -1.54 16.24 14.42
C PRO A 88 -1.41 17.36 15.46
N GLU A 89 -0.69 18.42 15.11
CA GLU A 89 -0.96 19.76 15.63
C GLU A 89 -2.34 20.20 15.11
N THR A 90 -3.38 19.77 15.80
CA THR A 90 -4.60 20.54 15.99
C THR A 90 -5.31 20.02 17.22
N GLY A 91 -5.24 20.81 18.27
CA GLY A 91 -5.82 20.52 19.57
C GLY A 91 -4.83 20.98 20.62
N GLU A 92 -5.02 22.20 21.09
CA GLU A 92 -4.37 22.71 22.30
C GLU A 92 -4.43 21.65 23.41
N GLY A 93 -3.27 21.25 23.95
CA GLY A 93 -3.20 20.68 25.30
C GLY A 93 -3.05 19.17 25.51
N ASP A 94 -2.60 18.35 24.54
CA ASP A 94 -2.34 16.91 24.82
C ASP A 94 -0.83 16.62 24.97
N ASN A 95 -0.41 16.33 26.21
CA ASN A 95 0.93 15.88 26.56
C ASN A 95 1.27 14.56 25.82
N PRO A 96 2.48 14.38 25.25
CA PRO A 96 2.89 13.11 24.62
C PRO A 96 2.91 11.89 25.58
N GLN A 97 2.76 12.11 26.88
CA GLN A 97 2.61 11.07 27.91
C GLN A 97 1.21 10.43 27.94
N ASP A 98 0.18 11.07 27.37
CA ASP A 98 -1.21 10.61 27.42
C ASP A 98 -1.60 9.65 26.28
N ALA A 99 -0.64 9.26 25.44
CA ALA A 99 -0.86 8.28 24.39
C ALA A 99 -0.91 6.84 24.95
N LYS A 100 -2.08 6.20 24.83
CA LYS A 100 -2.26 4.81 25.26
C LYS A 100 -1.40 3.89 24.39
N ARG A 101 -0.52 3.12 25.02
CA ARG A 101 0.20 2.01 24.38
C ARG A 101 -0.80 0.87 24.16
N VAL A 102 -0.91 0.40 22.92
CA VAL A 102 -1.91 -0.59 22.51
C VAL A 102 -1.18 -1.86 22.10
N ASP A 103 -1.68 -2.99 22.59
CA ASP A 103 -1.15 -4.30 22.22
C ASP A 103 -1.38 -4.54 20.71
N PRO A 104 -0.39 -5.07 19.97
CA PRO A 104 -0.56 -5.45 18.58
C PRO A 104 -1.79 -6.31 18.28
N GLU A 105 -2.20 -7.16 19.21
CA GLU A 105 -3.42 -7.98 19.08
C GLU A 105 -4.70 -7.16 19.18
N GLU A 106 -4.73 -6.10 20.00
CA GLU A 106 -5.88 -5.20 20.11
C GLU A 106 -6.04 -4.39 18.81
N VAL A 107 -4.92 -4.00 18.18
CA VAL A 107 -4.91 -3.40 16.85
C VAL A 107 -5.45 -4.38 15.80
N ALA A 108 -4.96 -5.61 15.79
CA ALA A 108 -5.39 -6.64 14.82
C ALA A 108 -6.88 -7.03 14.95
N ARG A 109 -7.49 -6.84 16.12
CA ARG A 109 -8.94 -7.07 16.35
C ARG A 109 -9.83 -5.96 15.80
N VAL A 110 -9.34 -4.73 15.80
CA VAL A 110 -10.13 -3.55 15.43
C VAL A 110 -9.94 -3.19 13.96
N CYS A 111 -8.72 -3.33 13.46
CA CYS A 111 -8.38 -2.94 12.11
C CYS A 111 -8.86 -3.96 11.07
N PRO A 112 -9.56 -3.53 10.02
CA PRO A 112 -10.04 -4.45 8.99
C PRO A 112 -8.86 -5.08 8.24
N VAL A 113 -8.95 -6.38 7.96
CA VAL A 113 -7.99 -7.06 7.09
C VAL A 113 -8.29 -6.68 5.64
N VAL A 114 -7.35 -6.00 5.00
CA VAL A 114 -7.49 -5.52 3.61
C VAL A 114 -6.90 -6.53 2.63
N LEU A 115 -5.71 -7.07 2.93
CA LEU A 115 -5.04 -8.08 2.11
C LEU A 115 -4.40 -9.16 3.00
N THR A 116 -4.14 -10.30 2.38
CA THR A 116 -3.32 -11.41 2.93
C THR A 116 -2.34 -11.87 1.85
N GLU A 117 -1.46 -12.82 2.14
CA GLU A 117 -0.55 -13.43 1.15
C GLU A 117 -1.26 -13.94 -0.10
N ALA A 118 -2.52 -14.36 0.03
CA ALA A 118 -3.36 -14.84 -1.07
C ALA A 118 -3.57 -13.79 -2.17
N HIS A 119 -3.53 -12.52 -1.79
CA HIS A 119 -3.90 -11.41 -2.64
C HIS A 119 -2.69 -10.76 -3.31
N ILE A 120 -1.48 -11.24 -3.00
CA ILE A 120 -0.22 -10.68 -3.49
C ILE A 120 0.42 -11.69 -4.44
N GLU A 121 0.52 -11.33 -5.71
CA GLU A 121 1.12 -12.18 -6.75
C GLU A 121 2.63 -12.29 -6.57
N LYS A 122 3.31 -11.15 -6.36
CA LYS A 122 4.78 -11.09 -6.23
C LYS A 122 5.21 -9.92 -5.35
N ALA A 123 6.31 -10.07 -4.62
CA ALA A 123 7.02 -8.96 -4.00
C ALA A 123 8.50 -8.95 -4.38
N TRP A 124 9.13 -7.77 -4.40
CA TRP A 124 10.57 -7.62 -4.56
C TRP A 124 11.05 -6.30 -3.95
N VAL A 125 12.35 -6.22 -3.70
CA VAL A 125 13.03 -5.01 -3.22
C VAL A 125 13.69 -4.31 -4.41
N GLU A 126 13.58 -2.99 -4.47
CA GLU A 126 14.33 -2.11 -5.35
C GLU A 126 15.16 -1.15 -4.49
N GLU A 127 16.45 -1.03 -4.76
CA GLU A 127 17.30 -0.02 -4.12
C GLU A 127 17.26 1.27 -4.93
N ARG A 128 17.14 2.41 -4.26
CA ARG A 128 17.14 3.73 -4.87
C ARG A 128 18.18 4.63 -4.22
N GLU A 129 18.90 5.35 -5.06
CA GLU A 129 19.79 6.41 -4.61
C GLU A 129 18.96 7.61 -4.15
N ALA A 130 19.37 8.22 -3.03
CA ALA A 130 18.69 9.38 -2.49
C ALA A 130 19.32 10.66 -3.05
N GLU A 131 18.91 11.08 -4.25
CA GLU A 131 19.46 12.29 -4.92
C GLU A 131 19.34 13.59 -4.07
N THR A 132 18.44 13.62 -3.08
CA THR A 132 18.13 14.82 -2.27
C THR A 132 18.47 14.72 -0.78
N LEU A 133 18.81 13.53 -0.25
CA LEU A 133 19.11 13.34 1.17
C LEU A 133 20.63 13.21 1.36
N ARG A 134 21.30 14.34 1.57
CA ARG A 134 22.77 14.44 1.73
C ARG A 134 23.39 13.55 2.83
N ALA A 135 22.59 12.89 3.67
CA ALA A 135 23.04 12.10 4.82
C ALA A 135 22.91 10.56 4.66
N ARG A 136 22.25 10.04 3.61
CA ARG A 136 22.19 8.58 3.35
C ARG A 136 22.30 8.28 1.85
N PRO A 137 23.17 7.34 1.44
CA PRO A 137 23.45 7.08 0.02
C PRO A 137 22.27 6.43 -0.72
N GLY A 138 21.32 5.79 -0.02
CA GLY A 138 20.15 5.19 -0.64
C GLY A 138 19.06 4.76 0.34
N PHE A 139 17.93 4.30 -0.21
CA PHE A 139 16.81 3.68 0.50
C PHE A 139 16.25 2.52 -0.33
N SER A 140 15.67 1.55 0.35
CA SER A 140 14.96 0.43 -0.26
C SER A 140 13.48 0.76 -0.47
N VAL A 141 12.91 0.20 -1.53
CA VAL A 141 11.49 0.22 -1.85
C VAL A 141 11.01 -1.21 -1.93
N VAL A 142 10.01 -1.58 -1.14
CA VAL A 142 9.34 -2.87 -1.32
C VAL A 142 8.18 -2.69 -2.27
N HIS A 143 8.22 -3.42 -3.38
CA HIS A 143 7.17 -3.45 -4.38
C HIS A 143 6.28 -4.67 -4.15
N LEU A 144 4.97 -4.47 -4.14
CA LEU A 144 3.98 -5.54 -4.17
C LEU A 144 3.22 -5.47 -5.50
N LYS A 145 3.13 -6.62 -6.18
CA LYS A 145 2.21 -6.85 -7.28
C LYS A 145 1.02 -7.63 -6.73
N LEU A 146 -0.17 -7.09 -6.93
CA LEU A 146 -1.41 -7.65 -6.41
C LEU A 146 -2.11 -8.50 -7.46
N THR A 147 -2.84 -9.51 -6.99
CA THR A 147 -3.81 -10.23 -7.81
C THR A 147 -4.98 -9.31 -8.20
N PRO A 148 -5.81 -9.67 -9.20
CA PRO A 148 -7.01 -8.90 -9.53
C PRO A 148 -7.94 -8.66 -8.32
N GLU A 149 -8.14 -9.69 -7.48
CA GLU A 149 -8.90 -9.56 -6.24
C GLU A 149 -8.20 -8.62 -5.24
N GLY A 150 -6.88 -8.75 -5.06
CA GLY A 150 -6.11 -7.85 -4.20
C GLY A 150 -6.21 -6.38 -4.62
N ARG A 151 -6.17 -6.10 -5.93
CA ARG A 151 -6.38 -4.74 -6.46
C ARG A 151 -7.78 -4.23 -6.14
N ALA A 152 -8.80 -5.06 -6.36
CA ALA A 152 -10.19 -4.70 -6.07
C ALA A 152 -10.40 -4.39 -4.57
N ARG A 153 -9.85 -5.23 -3.67
CA ARG A 153 -9.90 -5.03 -2.21
C ARG A 153 -9.24 -3.73 -1.79
N LEU A 154 -8.01 -3.49 -2.23
CA LEU A 154 -7.28 -2.27 -1.87
C LEU A 154 -7.98 -1.02 -2.42
N TRP A 155 -8.44 -1.07 -3.67
CA TRP A 155 -9.20 0.02 -4.30
C TRP A 155 -10.49 0.32 -3.53
N ARG A 156 -11.25 -0.72 -3.17
CA ARG A 156 -12.51 -0.57 -2.41
C ARG A 156 -12.26 0.03 -1.04
N TYR A 157 -11.27 -0.49 -0.30
CA TYR A 157 -10.86 0.08 0.98
C TYR A 157 -10.47 1.56 0.86
N ALA A 158 -9.61 1.89 -0.13
CA ALA A 158 -9.18 3.26 -0.36
C ALA A 158 -10.36 4.18 -0.74
N ARG A 159 -11.32 3.68 -1.52
CA ARG A 159 -12.51 4.45 -1.90
C ARG A 159 -13.43 4.72 -0.71
N GLU A 160 -13.60 3.73 0.17
CA GLU A 160 -14.44 3.83 1.36
C GLU A 160 -13.81 4.74 2.43
N ARG A 161 -12.47 4.73 2.57
CA ARG A 161 -11.76 5.43 3.67
C ARG A 161 -11.02 6.70 3.25
N VAL A 162 -10.37 6.72 2.09
CA VAL A 162 -9.54 7.85 1.62
C VAL A 162 -10.36 8.87 0.82
N ALA A 163 -11.20 8.40 -0.10
CA ALA A 163 -12.00 9.25 -1.00
C ALA A 163 -13.38 9.65 -0.44
N ARG A 164 -13.57 9.54 0.88
CA ARG A 164 -14.82 9.95 1.54
C ARG A 164 -15.05 11.46 1.35
N PHE A 165 -16.30 11.86 1.07
CA PHE A 165 -16.67 13.27 1.06
C PHE A 165 -16.44 13.86 2.45
N ARG A 166 -15.61 14.89 2.50
CA ARG A 166 -15.22 15.58 3.74
C ARG A 166 -16.02 16.85 3.89
N ALA A 167 -16.37 17.19 5.13
CA ALA A 167 -16.97 18.49 5.41
C ALA A 167 -15.95 19.61 5.13
N LEU A 168 -16.43 20.79 4.74
CA LEU A 168 -15.57 21.95 4.49
C LEU A 168 -14.79 22.28 5.78
N GLY A 169 -13.45 22.22 5.73
CA GLY A 169 -12.58 22.46 6.89
C GLY A 169 -12.04 21.21 7.60
N GLU A 170 -12.48 20.01 7.21
CA GLU A 170 -11.93 18.75 7.74
C GLU A 170 -10.52 18.50 7.16
N LYS A 171 -9.51 18.31 8.04
CA LYS A 171 -8.13 18.09 7.61
C LYS A 171 -7.98 16.78 6.83
N PRO A 172 -7.06 16.72 5.84
CA PRO A 172 -6.71 15.46 5.21
C PRO A 172 -6.18 14.47 6.24
N ARG A 173 -6.77 13.28 6.28
CA ARG A 173 -6.32 12.19 7.13
C ARG A 173 -5.42 11.24 6.34
N ASP A 174 -4.28 10.91 6.94
CA ASP A 174 -3.32 9.93 6.41
C ASP A 174 -3.78 8.52 6.78
N GLU A 175 -4.65 7.96 5.94
CA GLU A 175 -5.01 6.54 6.01
C GLU A 175 -3.77 5.68 5.75
N ARG A 176 -3.55 4.66 6.58
CA ARG A 176 -2.34 3.81 6.50
C ARG A 176 -2.73 2.34 6.30
N LEU A 177 -1.80 1.58 5.75
CA LEU A 177 -1.84 0.12 5.83
C LEU A 177 -0.84 -0.32 6.88
N LEU A 178 -1.15 -1.34 7.67
CA LEU A 178 -0.18 -2.00 8.54
C LEU A 178 0.18 -3.36 8.00
N ILE A 179 1.47 -3.63 7.90
CA ILE A 179 1.99 -4.91 7.47
C ILE A 179 2.32 -5.73 8.71
N LYS A 180 1.57 -6.80 8.94
CA LYS A 180 1.76 -7.80 9.99
C LYS A 180 2.36 -9.06 9.38
N ILE A 181 3.44 -9.55 9.98
CA ILE A 181 4.08 -10.82 9.62
C ILE A 181 4.22 -11.62 10.91
N GLY A 182 3.59 -12.79 10.96
CA GLY A 182 3.38 -13.49 12.23
C GLY A 182 2.63 -12.57 13.19
N ASP A 183 3.21 -12.27 14.35
CA ASP A 183 2.62 -11.40 15.38
C ASP A 183 3.24 -10.01 15.47
N GLN A 184 4.12 -9.66 14.52
CA GLN A 184 4.84 -8.40 14.53
C GLN A 184 4.41 -7.47 13.39
N PHE A 185 4.36 -6.16 13.68
CA PHE A 185 4.14 -5.12 12.69
C PHE A 185 5.47 -4.57 12.18
N TRP A 186 5.60 -4.50 10.86
CA TRP A 186 6.86 -4.15 10.20
C TRP A 186 6.84 -2.80 9.49
N ALA A 187 5.70 -2.40 8.93
CA ALA A 187 5.59 -1.14 8.19
C ALA A 187 4.17 -0.56 8.26
N ALA A 188 4.10 0.77 8.16
CA ALA A 188 2.84 1.53 8.15
C ALA A 188 2.75 2.52 6.97
N PRO A 189 2.81 2.07 5.70
CA PRO A 189 2.76 2.96 4.54
C PRO A 189 1.44 3.74 4.46
N ILE A 190 1.53 4.98 3.98
CA ILE A 190 0.36 5.84 3.73
C ILE A 190 -0.31 5.43 2.42
N ILE A 191 -1.64 5.33 2.44
CA ILE A 191 -2.46 5.12 1.26
C ILE A 191 -2.72 6.47 0.62
N ARG A 192 -2.15 6.68 -0.56
CA ARG A 192 -2.39 7.91 -1.30
C ARG A 192 -3.78 7.91 -1.94
N SER A 193 -4.34 9.10 -2.14
CA SER A 193 -5.69 9.28 -2.68
C SER A 193 -5.84 8.75 -4.11
N GLU A 194 -4.76 8.65 -4.89
CA GLU A 194 -4.84 8.11 -6.24
C GLU A 194 -5.30 6.65 -6.23
N VAL A 195 -4.98 5.88 -5.18
CA VAL A 195 -5.39 4.46 -5.04
C VAL A 195 -6.92 4.31 -5.08
N ALA A 196 -7.67 5.31 -4.60
CA ALA A 196 -9.13 5.30 -4.61
C ALA A 196 -9.74 5.64 -5.98
N SER A 197 -8.94 6.12 -6.93
CA SER A 197 -9.42 6.54 -8.25
C SER A 197 -9.71 5.33 -9.15
N SER A 198 -10.74 5.45 -9.99
CA SER A 198 -11.01 4.46 -11.03
C SER A 198 -9.84 4.33 -12.02
N TRP A 199 -9.09 5.43 -12.24
CA TRP A 199 -7.89 5.43 -13.07
C TRP A 199 -6.78 4.55 -12.51
N TRP A 200 -6.56 4.56 -11.19
CA TRP A 200 -5.57 3.68 -10.56
C TRP A 200 -5.93 2.21 -10.77
N LEU A 201 -7.21 1.85 -10.59
CA LEU A 201 -7.65 0.47 -10.81
C LEU A 201 -7.49 0.05 -12.28
N VAL A 202 -7.84 0.93 -13.21
CA VAL A 202 -7.71 0.70 -14.66
C VAL A 202 -6.24 0.57 -15.07
N SER A 203 -5.35 1.46 -14.62
CA SER A 203 -3.90 1.36 -14.89
C SER A 203 -3.28 0.09 -14.28
N ARG A 204 -3.78 -0.31 -13.10
CA ARG A 204 -3.75 -1.65 -12.45
C ARG A 204 -3.86 -2.86 -13.38
N LEU A 205 -4.78 -2.75 -14.33
CA LEU A 205 -5.16 -3.85 -15.21
C LEU A 205 -4.34 -3.87 -16.49
N SER A 206 -3.60 -2.80 -16.77
CA SER A 206 -2.63 -2.79 -17.87
C SER A 206 -1.41 -3.64 -17.53
N ALA A 207 -0.97 -4.48 -18.46
CA ALA A 207 0.26 -5.28 -18.31
C ALA A 207 1.55 -4.42 -18.21
N LEU A 208 1.43 -3.11 -18.39
CA LEU A 208 2.54 -2.17 -18.39
C LEU A 208 3.05 -1.86 -16.98
N GLN A 209 2.23 -2.06 -15.96
CA GLN A 209 2.63 -1.74 -14.59
C GLN A 209 3.16 -2.97 -13.86
N ARG A 210 4.42 -2.86 -13.43
CA ARG A 210 5.11 -3.95 -12.75
C ARG A 210 4.73 -4.05 -11.28
N SER A 211 4.49 -2.92 -10.62
CA SER A 211 4.21 -2.78 -9.19
C SER A 211 2.90 -2.05 -8.94
N ASP A 212 2.09 -2.57 -8.01
CA ASP A 212 0.78 -2.01 -7.64
C ASP A 212 0.89 -1.16 -6.37
N VAL A 213 1.63 -1.64 -5.38
CA VAL A 213 1.90 -0.95 -4.11
C VAL A 213 3.41 -0.80 -3.92
N GLN A 214 3.81 0.36 -3.40
CA GLN A 214 5.20 0.68 -3.06
C GLN A 214 5.27 1.10 -1.60
N ILE A 215 6.11 0.43 -0.83
CA ILE A 215 6.40 0.76 0.56
C ILE A 215 7.75 1.45 0.55
N GLN A 216 7.72 2.77 0.72
CA GLN A 216 8.90 3.62 0.70
C GLN A 216 8.71 4.87 1.56
N PRO A 217 9.80 5.48 2.03
CA PRO A 217 11.17 4.95 2.00
C PRO A 217 11.40 3.92 3.12
N ILE A 218 12.11 2.83 2.83
CA ILE A 218 12.62 1.90 3.84
C ILE A 218 14.14 2.09 3.91
N PHE A 219 14.65 2.63 5.01
CA PHE A 219 16.07 2.92 5.11
C PHE A 219 16.92 1.76 5.67
N ASP A 220 16.28 0.76 6.25
CA ASP A 220 16.94 -0.46 6.71
C ASP A 220 16.61 -1.57 5.71
N PRO A 221 17.59 -2.00 4.88
CA PRO A 221 17.38 -3.05 3.89
C PRO A 221 16.89 -4.36 4.53
N SER A 222 17.27 -4.67 5.77
CA SER A 222 16.84 -5.88 6.45
C SER A 222 15.33 -5.92 6.70
N ILE A 223 14.70 -4.75 6.90
CA ILE A 223 13.24 -4.63 7.01
C ILE A 223 12.60 -4.92 5.64
N ALA A 224 13.17 -4.37 4.56
CA ALA A 224 12.65 -4.60 3.21
C ALA A 224 12.72 -6.09 2.83
N GLU A 225 13.85 -6.74 3.11
CA GLU A 225 14.05 -8.17 2.90
C GLU A 225 13.12 -9.02 3.77
N THR A 226 12.94 -8.65 5.05
CA THR A 226 12.04 -9.36 5.97
C THR A 226 10.60 -9.33 5.48
N ILE A 227 10.14 -8.20 4.92
CA ILE A 227 8.80 -8.09 4.37
C ILE A 227 8.62 -9.03 3.17
N VAL A 228 9.58 -9.04 2.23
CA VAL A 228 9.51 -9.90 1.04
C VAL A 228 9.61 -11.37 1.44
N LYS A 229 10.55 -11.72 2.32
CA LYS A 229 10.74 -13.10 2.79
C LYS A 229 9.53 -13.60 3.59
N GLY A 230 8.97 -12.78 4.47
CA GLY A 230 7.79 -13.11 5.24
C GLY A 230 6.56 -13.39 4.36
N LEU A 231 6.42 -12.70 3.23
CA LEU A 231 5.39 -13.01 2.24
C LEU A 231 5.60 -14.39 1.61
N GLU A 232 6.82 -14.68 1.15
CA GLU A 232 7.13 -15.96 0.51
C GLU A 232 6.96 -17.14 1.48
N GLU A 233 7.42 -17.00 2.72
CA GLU A 233 7.21 -18.00 3.77
C GLU A 233 5.71 -18.24 4.05
N ALA A 234 4.90 -17.18 4.11
CA ALA A 234 3.46 -17.29 4.30
C ALA A 234 2.79 -18.04 3.14
N LYS A 235 3.20 -17.77 1.89
CA LYS A 235 2.71 -18.51 0.72
C LYS A 235 3.07 -19.98 0.77
N THR A 236 4.32 -20.31 1.11
CA THR A 236 4.76 -21.71 1.22
C THR A 236 3.98 -22.46 2.28
N ARG A 237 3.78 -21.87 3.46
CA ARG A 237 2.98 -22.48 4.54
C ARG A 237 1.54 -22.74 4.12
N ARG A 238 0.93 -21.80 3.41
CA ARG A 238 -0.44 -21.95 2.90
C ARG A 238 -0.56 -23.11 1.90
N ILE A 239 0.40 -23.24 0.98
CA ILE A 239 0.41 -24.34 0.00
C ILE A 239 0.56 -25.69 0.73
N ALA A 240 1.44 -25.77 1.74
CA ALA A 240 1.62 -26.97 2.55
C ALA A 240 0.33 -27.36 3.29
N HIS A 241 -0.29 -26.42 3.99
CA HIS A 241 -1.55 -26.65 4.72
C HIS A 241 -2.69 -27.12 3.81
N HIS A 242 -2.82 -26.51 2.62
CA HIS A 242 -3.84 -26.91 1.66
C HIS A 242 -3.60 -28.33 1.11
N THR A 243 -2.33 -28.73 0.96
CA THR A 243 -1.96 -30.08 0.50
C THR A 243 -2.28 -31.16 1.55
N GLU A 244 -2.20 -30.83 2.84
CA GLU A 244 -2.55 -31.73 3.94
C GLU A 244 -4.05 -31.90 4.12
N GLU A 245 -4.85 -30.83 3.96
CA GLU A 245 -6.32 -30.90 4.07
C GLU A 245 -7.00 -31.65 2.91
N THR A 246 -6.31 -31.80 1.78
CA THR A 246 -6.86 -32.46 0.58
C THR A 246 -6.49 -33.94 0.48
N ARG A 247 -5.78 -34.48 1.47
CA ARG A 247 -5.46 -35.92 1.60
C ARG A 247 -6.40 -36.60 2.58
#